data_AF-S4PZT9-F1
#
_entry.id   AF-S4PZT9-F1
#
_cell.length_a   1.000
_cell.length_b   1.000
_cell.length_c   1.000
_cell.angle_alpha   90.00
_cell.angle_beta   90.00
_cell.angle_gamma   90.00
#
_symmetry.space_group_name_H-M   'P 1'
#
loop_
_entity.id
_entity.type
_entity.pdbx_description
1 polymer ?
#
loop_
_entity_poly.entity_id
_entity_poly.type
_entity_poly.pdbx_seq_one_letter_code
_entity_poly.pdbx_strand_id
1 'polypeptide(L)'
;MLQGTKSKICECIVNELFEYFNVQLKQVSDIPRLYRKTNRSVPTKPCTYIDLIAKTIKEFNEDASKKVDQTFLGELYNSLFNVMTVLYYKYVEDVLVSVHRTEESLRRLKQIRDMGTQQNSDSTGITDGDKIRLQLNVDVASYTSLAQCLFVNVNSVHKLTELSSMVTDAVKHIDIK
;
A
#
# COMPACT_ATOMS: atom_id res chain seq x y z
N MET A 1 -12.01 17.01 -32.88
CA MET A 1 -10.63 16.54 -33.18
C MET A 1 -9.70 16.75 -31.99
N LEU A 2 -9.54 17.97 -31.45
CA LEU A 2 -8.60 18.27 -30.36
C LEU A 2 -8.88 17.55 -29.03
N GLN A 3 -10.15 17.39 -28.64
CA GLN A 3 -10.52 16.67 -27.40
C GLN A 3 -10.06 15.20 -27.41
N GLY A 4 -10.20 14.52 -28.56
CA GLY A 4 -9.79 13.13 -28.72
C GLY A 4 -8.27 12.96 -28.63
N THR A 5 -7.51 13.95 -29.12
CA THR A 5 -6.05 13.96 -28.99
C THR A 5 -5.61 14.17 -27.54
N LYS A 6 -6.24 15.11 -26.80
CA LYS A 6 -5.96 15.34 -25.37
C LYS A 6 -6.19 14.07 -24.54
N SER A 7 -7.29 13.35 -24.79
CA SER A 7 -7.61 12.10 -24.10
C SER A 7 -6.59 10.99 -24.37
N LYS A 8 -6.16 10.83 -25.63
CA LYS A 8 -5.12 9.84 -26.00
C LYS A 8 -3.76 10.15 -25.39
N ILE A 9 -3.38 11.43 -25.32
CA ILE A 9 -2.13 11.84 -24.67
C ILE A 9 -2.20 11.52 -23.17
N CYS A 10 -3.32 11.82 -22.51
CA CYS A 10 -3.55 11.48 -21.10
C CYS A 10 -3.38 9.97 -20.88
N GLU A 11 -4.04 9.15 -21.69
CA GLU A 11 -3.95 7.69 -21.61
C GLU A 11 -2.51 7.17 -21.80
N CYS A 12 -1.77 7.69 -22.79
CA CYS A 12 -0.37 7.32 -22.98
C CYS A 12 0.50 7.68 -21.77
N ILE A 13 0.34 8.88 -21.20
CA ILE A 13 1.12 9.29 -20.02
C ILE A 13 0.75 8.43 -18.81
N VAL A 14 -0.55 8.18 -18.60
CA VAL A 14 -1.03 7.31 -17.52
C VAL A 14 -0.43 5.91 -17.64
N ASN A 15 -0.43 5.32 -18.84
CA ASN A 15 0.14 3.99 -19.06
C ASN A 15 1.64 3.95 -18.79
N GLU A 16 2.41 4.93 -19.26
CA GLU A 16 3.85 5.00 -19.04
C GLU A 16 4.18 5.15 -17.54
N LEU A 17 3.52 6.09 -16.87
CA LEU A 17 3.69 6.31 -15.42
C LEU A 17 3.26 5.08 -14.63
N PHE A 18 2.16 4.45 -15.02
CA PHE A 18 1.65 3.24 -14.38
C PHE A 18 2.65 2.09 -14.50
N GLU A 19 3.20 1.81 -15.68
CA GLU A 19 4.20 0.74 -15.84
C GLU A 19 5.42 0.97 -14.95
N TYR A 20 5.89 2.22 -14.88
CA TYR A 20 7.00 2.60 -14.00
C TYR A 20 6.67 2.40 -12.51
N PHE A 21 5.52 2.90 -12.05
CA PHE A 21 5.13 2.81 -10.64
C PHE A 21 4.68 1.41 -10.21
N ASN A 22 4.11 0.62 -11.12
CA ASN A 22 3.67 -0.73 -10.84
C ASN A 22 4.83 -1.64 -10.41
N VAL A 23 6.02 -1.45 -10.99
CA VAL A 23 7.25 -2.15 -10.56
C VAL A 23 7.58 -1.82 -9.10
N GLN A 24 7.36 -0.58 -8.67
CA GLN A 24 7.58 -0.15 -7.29
C GLN A 24 6.50 -0.69 -6.35
N LEU A 25 5.23 -0.60 -6.74
CA LEU A 25 4.10 -1.11 -5.94
C LEU A 25 4.21 -2.61 -5.64
N LYS A 26 4.74 -3.41 -6.57
CA LYS A 26 4.99 -4.85 -6.37
C LYS A 26 5.95 -5.16 -5.21
N GLN A 27 6.80 -4.23 -4.82
CA GLN A 27 7.73 -4.43 -3.69
C GLN A 27 7.01 -4.56 -2.34
N VAL A 28 5.72 -4.20 -2.26
CA VAL A 28 4.89 -4.50 -1.08
C VAL A 28 4.90 -5.99 -0.74
N SER A 29 5.05 -6.87 -1.73
CA SER A 29 5.15 -8.32 -1.53
C SER A 29 6.42 -8.76 -0.79
N ASP A 30 7.44 -7.89 -0.70
CA ASP A 30 8.67 -8.16 0.05
C ASP A 30 8.58 -7.75 1.52
N ILE A 31 7.56 -6.99 1.93
CA ILE A 31 7.37 -6.55 3.33
C ILE A 31 7.42 -7.73 4.32
N PRO A 32 6.76 -8.88 4.09
CA PRO A 32 6.87 -10.02 4.99
C PRO A 32 8.30 -10.50 5.22
N ARG A 33 9.16 -10.43 4.20
CA ARG A 33 10.57 -10.81 4.31
C ARG A 33 11.36 -9.82 5.14
N LEU A 34 11.00 -8.53 5.09
CA LEU A 34 11.67 -7.48 5.85
C LEU A 34 11.45 -7.58 7.36
N TYR A 35 10.32 -8.13 7.80
CA TYR A 35 9.97 -8.25 9.21
C TYR A 35 10.24 -9.63 9.81
N ARG A 36 10.03 -10.71 9.04
CA ARG A 36 10.25 -12.08 9.52
C ARG A 36 11.68 -12.28 10.01
N LYS A 37 11.82 -12.70 11.27
CA LYS A 37 13.12 -12.98 11.92
C LYS A 37 14.06 -11.76 11.97
N THR A 38 13.52 -10.55 11.94
CA THR A 38 14.31 -9.32 12.09
C THR A 38 13.95 -8.63 13.41
N ASN A 39 14.95 -8.04 14.08
CA ASN A 39 14.73 -7.19 15.26
C ASN A 39 14.25 -5.77 14.87
N ARG A 40 13.57 -5.61 13.72
CA ARG A 40 13.04 -4.30 13.31
C ARG A 40 12.00 -3.81 14.32
N SER A 41 12.08 -2.53 14.64
CA SER A 41 11.11 -1.82 15.47
C SER A 41 9.76 -1.70 14.76
N VAL A 42 8.74 -1.28 15.51
CA VAL A 42 7.42 -0.95 14.95
C VAL A 42 7.58 0.09 13.84
N PRO A 43 6.94 -0.11 12.67
CA PRO A 43 7.05 0.83 11.56
C PRO A 43 6.37 2.16 11.87
N THR A 44 7.10 3.25 11.63
CA THR A 44 6.60 4.63 11.77
C THR A 44 6.77 5.45 10.49
N LYS A 45 7.40 4.87 9.47
CA LYS A 45 7.71 5.50 8.19
C LYS A 45 7.31 4.59 7.04
N PRO A 46 6.90 5.16 5.90
CA PRO A 46 6.60 4.38 4.72
C PRO A 46 7.84 3.63 4.22
N CYS A 47 7.60 2.53 3.52
CA CYS A 47 8.62 1.80 2.79
C CYS A 47 9.21 2.65 1.66
N THR A 48 10.47 2.35 1.30
CA THR A 48 11.22 3.10 0.27
C THR A 48 10.51 3.15 -1.09
N TYR A 49 9.70 2.13 -1.44
CA TYR A 49 8.95 2.13 -2.69
C TYR A 49 7.87 3.23 -2.72
N ILE A 50 7.19 3.50 -1.60
CA ILE A 50 6.21 4.60 -1.49
C ILE A 50 6.93 5.95 -1.55
N ASP A 51 8.06 6.08 -0.86
CA ASP A 51 8.87 7.31 -0.90
C ASP A 51 9.33 7.63 -2.33
N LEU A 52 9.75 6.61 -3.08
CA LEU A 52 10.16 6.77 -4.47
C LEU A 52 8.99 7.20 -5.36
N ILE A 53 7.82 6.57 -5.23
CA ILE A 53 6.60 6.97 -5.95
C ILE A 53 6.26 8.43 -5.62
N ALA A 54 6.24 8.79 -4.33
CA ALA A 54 5.92 10.14 -3.88
C ALA A 54 6.90 11.17 -4.43
N LYS A 55 8.20 10.87 -4.41
CA LYS A 55 9.24 11.74 -4.96
C LYS A 55 9.07 11.94 -6.46
N THR A 56 8.98 10.86 -7.23
CA THR A 56 8.89 10.93 -8.70
C THR A 56 7.60 11.63 -9.14
N ILE A 57 6.46 11.38 -8.48
CA ILE A 57 5.21 12.09 -8.82
C ILE A 57 5.31 13.58 -8.49
N LYS A 58 5.92 13.96 -7.37
CA LYS A 58 6.12 15.38 -7.03
C LYS A 58 7.02 16.09 -8.05
N GLU A 59 8.15 15.48 -8.40
CA GLU A 59 9.05 16.00 -9.44
C GLU A 59 8.34 16.15 -10.79
N PHE A 60 7.58 15.13 -11.21
CA PHE A 60 6.76 15.21 -12.42
C PHE A 60 5.74 16.34 -12.35
N ASN A 61 5.06 16.51 -11.22
CA ASN A 61 4.05 17.55 -11.02
C ASN A 61 4.62 18.96 -11.07
N GLU A 62 5.81 19.18 -10.49
CA GLU A 62 6.50 20.48 -10.50
C GLU A 62 6.82 20.95 -11.93
N ASP A 63 7.10 20.03 -12.84
CA ASP A 63 7.35 20.34 -14.24
C ASP A 63 6.07 20.39 -15.09
N ALA A 64 5.14 19.47 -14.84
CA ALA A 64 3.91 19.39 -15.60
C ALA A 64 2.97 20.57 -15.31
N SER A 65 2.87 21.01 -14.05
CA SER A 65 2.04 22.17 -13.64
C SER A 65 2.43 23.49 -14.31
N LYS A 66 3.66 23.60 -14.84
CA LYS A 66 4.14 24.75 -15.62
C LYS A 66 3.76 24.67 -17.11
N LYS A 67 3.43 23.47 -17.60
CA LYS A 67 3.25 23.16 -19.03
C LYS A 67 1.80 22.88 -19.41
N VAL A 68 0.98 22.38 -18.48
CA VAL A 68 -0.41 21.98 -18.72
C VAL A 68 -1.36 22.59 -17.70
N ASP A 69 -2.64 22.68 -18.08
CA ASP A 69 -3.69 23.18 -17.20
C ASP A 69 -3.96 22.22 -16.03
N GLN A 70 -4.42 22.78 -14.89
CA GLN A 70 -4.68 22.01 -13.67
C GLN A 70 -5.81 21.00 -13.84
N THR A 71 -6.76 21.27 -14.75
CA THR A 71 -7.87 20.35 -15.05
C THR A 71 -7.34 19.05 -15.67
N PHE A 72 -6.43 19.14 -16.64
CA PHE A 72 -5.79 18.00 -17.28
C PHE A 72 -4.94 17.21 -16.28
N LEU A 73 -4.20 17.89 -15.40
CA LEU A 73 -3.45 17.20 -14.35
C LEU A 73 -4.37 16.46 -13.38
N GLY A 74 -5.48 17.07 -12.98
CA GLY A 74 -6.48 16.41 -12.14
C GLY A 74 -7.04 15.15 -12.81
N GLU A 75 -7.40 15.22 -14.09
CA GLU A 75 -7.87 14.06 -14.88
C GLU A 75 -6.80 12.98 -15.01
N LEU A 76 -5.56 13.38 -15.26
CA LEU A 76 -4.40 12.49 -15.41
C LEU A 76 -4.10 11.75 -14.11
N TYR A 77 -3.99 12.46 -12.99
CA TYR A 77 -3.75 11.83 -11.70
C TYR A 77 -4.93 10.98 -11.24
N ASN A 78 -6.16 11.43 -11.45
CA ASN A 78 -7.33 10.61 -11.12
C ASN A 78 -7.35 9.31 -11.93
N SER A 79 -7.01 9.36 -13.22
CA SER A 79 -6.89 8.15 -14.06
C SER A 79 -5.75 7.25 -13.60
N LEU A 80 -4.59 7.83 -13.29
CA LEU A 80 -3.41 7.11 -12.81
C LEU A 80 -3.67 6.40 -11.47
N PHE A 81 -4.21 7.10 -10.48
CA PHE A 81 -4.53 6.52 -9.17
C PHE A 81 -5.62 5.46 -9.29
N ASN A 82 -6.57 5.58 -10.23
CA ASN A 82 -7.57 4.53 -10.48
C ASN A 82 -6.93 3.21 -10.92
N VAL A 83 -5.98 3.23 -11.87
CA VAL A 83 -5.32 2.01 -12.33
C VAL A 83 -4.32 1.47 -11.30
N MET A 84 -3.55 2.34 -10.66
CA MET A 84 -2.56 1.97 -9.64
C MET A 84 -3.22 1.35 -8.42
N THR A 85 -4.30 1.94 -7.91
CA THR A 85 -4.95 1.50 -6.67
C THR A 85 -5.57 0.11 -6.82
N VAL A 86 -6.10 -0.23 -8.00
CA VAL A 86 -6.66 -1.57 -8.26
C VAL A 86 -5.61 -2.66 -8.14
N LEU A 87 -4.40 -2.45 -8.68
CA LEU A 87 -3.31 -3.41 -8.54
C LEU A 87 -2.72 -3.38 -7.13
N TYR A 88 -2.53 -2.20 -6.56
CA TYR A 88 -1.99 -2.06 -5.22
C TYR A 88 -2.88 -2.76 -4.18
N TYR A 89 -4.20 -2.63 -4.32
CA TYR A 89 -5.17 -3.37 -3.52
C TYR A 89 -4.92 -4.88 -3.56
N LYS A 90 -4.76 -5.46 -4.76
CA LYS A 90 -4.51 -6.90 -4.92
C LYS A 90 -3.20 -7.31 -4.25
N TYR A 91 -2.13 -6.54 -4.42
CA TYR A 91 -0.85 -6.87 -3.80
C TYR A 91 -0.90 -6.80 -2.27
N VAL A 92 -1.59 -5.81 -1.71
CA VAL A 92 -1.79 -5.69 -0.25
C VAL A 92 -2.66 -6.84 0.26
N GLU A 93 -3.74 -7.17 -0.44
CA GLU A 93 -4.62 -8.30 -0.12
C GLU A 93 -3.85 -9.62 -0.11
N ASP A 94 -3.06 -9.90 -1.14
CA ASP A 94 -2.23 -11.10 -1.26
C ASP A 94 -1.25 -11.22 -0.08
N VAL A 95 -0.62 -10.11 0.32
CA VAL A 95 0.28 -10.06 1.48
C VAL A 95 -0.47 -10.38 2.77
N LEU A 96 -1.63 -9.74 3.01
CA LEU A 96 -2.43 -9.97 4.21
C LEU A 96 -2.94 -11.41 4.30
N VAL A 97 -3.41 -11.98 3.18
CA VAL A 97 -3.84 -13.39 3.11
C VAL A 97 -2.67 -14.33 3.40
N SER A 98 -1.48 -14.05 2.85
CA SER A 98 -0.26 -14.83 3.08
C SER A 98 0.17 -14.80 4.55
N VAL A 99 0.13 -13.62 5.18
CA VAL A 99 0.42 -13.44 6.61
C VAL A 99 -0.59 -14.23 7.46
N HIS A 100 -1.88 -14.08 7.19
CA HIS A 100 -2.93 -14.80 7.94
C HIS A 100 -2.80 -16.32 7.83
N ARG A 101 -2.55 -16.86 6.63
CA ARG A 101 -2.31 -18.30 6.43
C ARG A 101 -1.10 -18.80 7.21
N THR A 102 -0.03 -17.99 7.25
CA THR A 102 1.19 -18.33 7.99
C THR A 102 0.92 -18.34 9.50
N GLU A 103 0.19 -17.36 10.03
CA GLU A 103 -0.20 -17.29 11.44
C GLU A 103 -1.07 -18.49 11.85
N GLU A 104 -2.08 -18.83 11.03
CA GLU A 104 -2.94 -20.00 11.27
C GLU A 104 -2.16 -21.32 11.27
N SER A 105 -1.20 -21.48 10.36
CA SER A 105 -0.31 -22.65 10.33
C SER A 105 0.53 -22.76 11.61
N LEU A 106 1.12 -21.65 12.06
CA LEU A 106 1.89 -21.59 13.31
C LEU A 106 1.02 -21.87 14.53
N ARG A 107 -0.22 -21.37 14.56
CA ARG A 107 -1.16 -21.60 15.66
C ARG A 107 -1.53 -23.08 15.78
N ARG A 108 -1.80 -23.77 14.67
CA ARG A 108 -2.07 -25.22 14.66
C ARG A 108 -0.86 -26.02 15.13
N LEU A 109 0.34 -25.65 14.68
CA LEU A 109 1.59 -26.29 15.12
C LEU A 109 1.82 -26.11 16.63
N LYS A 110 1.56 -24.92 17.18
CA LYS A 110 1.61 -24.68 18.63
C LYS A 110 0.61 -25.54 19.39
N GLN A 111 -0.66 -25.59 18.95
CA GLN A 111 -1.69 -26.42 19.59
C GLN A 111 -1.33 -27.91 19.65
N ILE A 112 -0.76 -28.47 18.57
CA ILE A 112 -0.29 -29.87 18.55
C ILE A 112 0.85 -30.08 19.56
N ARG A 113 1.76 -29.11 19.69
CA ARG A 113 2.88 -29.17 20.65
C ARG A 113 2.41 -29.02 22.09
N ASP A 114 1.44 -28.14 22.34
CA ASP A 114 0.96 -27.80 23.68
C ASP A 114 -0.01 -28.86 24.24
N MET A 115 -0.55 -29.77 23.41
CA MET A 115 -1.24 -30.99 23.88
C MET A 115 -0.35 -31.93 24.72
N GLY A 116 0.98 -31.72 24.74
CA GLY A 116 1.92 -32.47 25.59
C GLY A 116 2.40 -31.74 26.86
N THR A 117 2.21 -30.42 26.95
CA THR A 117 2.69 -29.59 28.08
C THR A 117 1.83 -28.33 28.17
N GLN A 118 1.04 -28.20 29.26
CA GLN A 118 0.34 -26.97 29.61
C GLN A 118 1.37 -25.86 29.91
N GLN A 119 1.74 -25.08 28.90
CA GLN A 119 2.36 -23.77 29.12
C GLN A 119 1.54 -22.71 28.37
N ASN A 120 0.83 -21.89 29.14
CA ASN A 120 0.26 -20.63 28.67
C ASN A 120 1.42 -19.68 28.33
N SER A 121 1.90 -19.72 27.08
CA SER A 121 2.78 -18.67 26.57
C SER A 121 1.90 -17.54 26.02
N ASP A 122 1.51 -16.63 26.89
CA ASP A 122 0.96 -15.32 26.50
C ASP A 122 2.06 -14.56 25.75
N SER A 123 2.04 -14.63 24.41
CA SER A 123 2.83 -13.75 23.56
C SER A 123 2.24 -12.34 23.62
N THR A 124 2.52 -11.62 24.70
CA THR A 124 2.06 -10.25 25.02
C THR A 124 2.82 -9.16 24.25
N GLY A 125 3.46 -9.51 23.14
CA GLY A 125 4.25 -8.59 22.32
C GLY A 125 3.79 -8.57 20.87
N ILE A 126 3.98 -7.42 20.22
CA ILE A 126 3.74 -7.21 18.79
C ILE A 126 4.47 -8.30 17.99
N THR A 127 3.71 -9.12 17.27
CA THR A 127 4.24 -10.21 16.46
C THR A 127 4.82 -9.70 15.15
N ASP A 128 5.59 -10.54 14.44
CA ASP A 128 6.06 -10.21 13.08
C ASP A 128 4.88 -9.91 12.14
N GLY A 129 3.75 -10.62 12.32
CA GLY A 129 2.52 -10.38 11.57
C GLY A 129 1.91 -9.01 11.84
N ASP A 130 1.89 -8.60 13.11
CA ASP A 130 1.43 -7.27 13.51
C ASP A 130 2.29 -6.16 12.91
N LYS A 131 3.62 -6.32 12.93
CA LYS A 131 4.53 -5.35 12.28
C LYS A 131 4.27 -5.21 10.78
N ILE A 132 3.98 -6.33 10.10
CA ILE A 132 3.64 -6.30 8.66
C ILE A 132 2.32 -5.55 8.44
N ARG A 133 1.27 -5.83 9.22
CA ARG A 133 -0.03 -5.15 9.13
C ARG A 133 0.11 -3.64 9.41
N LEU A 134 0.90 -3.27 10.41
CA LEU A 134 1.23 -1.87 10.73
C LEU A 134 2.00 -1.18 9.58
N GLN A 135 2.97 -1.86 8.97
CA GLN A 135 3.71 -1.27 7.83
C GLN A 135 2.77 -0.99 6.66
N LEU A 136 1.90 -1.95 6.31
CA LEU A 136 0.93 -1.79 5.24
C LEU A 136 -0.02 -0.61 5.52
N ASN A 137 -0.41 -0.42 6.78
CA ASN A 137 -1.23 0.72 7.19
C ASN A 137 -0.49 2.06 6.94
N VAL A 138 0.77 2.17 7.37
CA VAL A 138 1.60 3.37 7.16
C VAL A 138 1.82 3.64 5.66
N ASP A 139 2.08 2.60 4.88
CA ASP A 139 2.33 2.71 3.44
C ASP A 139 1.07 3.19 2.69
N VAL A 140 -0.10 2.60 2.98
CA VAL A 140 -1.38 2.99 2.38
C VAL A 140 -1.83 4.38 2.83
N ALA A 141 -1.60 4.76 4.09
CA ALA A 141 -1.89 6.11 4.58
C ALA A 141 -1.03 7.15 3.83
N SER A 142 0.26 6.87 3.65
CA SER A 142 1.18 7.73 2.90
C SER A 142 0.79 7.83 1.42
N TYR A 143 0.41 6.71 0.80
CA TYR A 143 -0.12 6.67 -0.57
C TYR A 143 -1.41 7.50 -0.73
N THR A 144 -2.33 7.40 0.23
CA THR A 144 -3.59 8.17 0.22
C THR A 144 -3.33 9.66 0.40
N SER A 145 -2.42 10.02 1.31
CA SER A 145 -1.99 11.41 1.50
C SER A 145 -1.37 11.99 0.23
N LEU A 146 -0.56 11.20 -0.50
CA LEU A 146 0.00 11.61 -1.79
C LEU A 146 -1.10 11.93 -2.82
N ALA A 147 -2.14 11.09 -2.92
CA ALA A 147 -3.28 11.33 -3.80
C ALA A 147 -3.98 12.67 -3.46
N GLN A 148 -4.20 12.92 -2.16
CA GLN A 148 -4.81 14.17 -1.68
C GLN A 148 -3.96 15.40 -2.00
N CYS A 149 -2.64 15.31 -1.84
CA CYS A 149 -1.71 16.39 -2.18
C CYS A 149 -1.71 16.75 -3.67
N LEU A 150 -2.12 15.83 -4.53
CA LEU A 150 -2.25 16.04 -5.98
C LEU A 150 -3.67 16.43 -6.40
N PHE A 151 -4.50 16.85 -5.43
CA PHE A 151 -5.89 17.23 -5.62
C PHE A 151 -6.78 16.12 -6.21
N VAL A 152 -6.35 14.86 -6.07
CA VAL A 152 -7.19 13.72 -6.45
C VAL A 152 -8.27 13.54 -5.40
N ASN A 153 -9.52 13.45 -5.85
CA ASN A 153 -10.63 13.10 -4.97
C ASN A 153 -10.50 11.62 -4.59
N VAL A 154 -10.04 11.35 -3.37
CA VAL A 154 -9.84 9.98 -2.86
C VAL A 154 -11.10 9.11 -2.92
N ASN A 155 -12.29 9.72 -2.88
CA ASN A 155 -13.56 9.00 -2.98
C ASN A 155 -13.92 8.59 -4.43
N SER A 156 -13.30 9.23 -5.44
CA SER A 156 -13.49 8.84 -6.84
C SER A 156 -12.46 7.82 -7.34
N VAL A 157 -11.47 7.48 -6.51
CA VAL A 157 -10.46 6.47 -6.83
C VAL A 157 -10.99 5.09 -6.47
N HIS A 158 -11.18 4.25 -7.49
CA HIS A 158 -11.64 2.89 -7.35
C HIS A 158 -10.70 2.09 -6.44
N LYS A 159 -11.28 1.35 -5.49
CA LYS A 159 -10.61 0.53 -4.47
C LYS A 159 -9.82 1.27 -3.40
N LEU A 160 -9.72 2.60 -3.42
CA LEU A 160 -8.92 3.33 -2.42
C LEU A 160 -9.54 3.28 -1.02
N THR A 161 -10.86 3.45 -0.94
CA THR A 161 -11.60 3.36 0.32
C THR A 161 -11.55 1.95 0.88
N GLU A 162 -11.76 0.92 0.06
CA GLU A 162 -11.67 -0.47 0.51
C GLU A 162 -10.24 -0.85 0.91
N LEU A 163 -9.21 -0.36 0.20
CA LEU A 163 -7.81 -0.55 0.56
C LEU A 163 -7.52 0.04 1.94
N SER A 164 -7.96 1.28 2.18
CA SER A 164 -7.78 1.98 3.45
C SER A 164 -8.51 1.27 4.60
N SER A 165 -9.74 0.81 4.36
CA SER A 165 -10.48 0.01 5.35
C SER A 165 -9.75 -1.29 5.65
N MET A 166 -9.32 -2.04 4.63
CA MET A 166 -8.64 -3.33 4.78
C MET A 166 -7.41 -3.24 5.68
N VAL A 167 -6.54 -2.25 5.46
CA VAL A 167 -5.34 -2.08 6.30
C VAL A 167 -5.64 -1.49 7.67
N THR A 168 -6.73 -0.73 7.81
CA THR A 168 -7.17 -0.22 9.12
C THR A 168 -7.74 -1.36 9.95
N ASP A 169 -8.61 -2.18 9.36
CA ASP A 169 -9.19 -3.37 9.98
C ASP A 169 -8.10 -4.36 10.40
N ALA A 170 -7.07 -4.53 9.58
CA ALA A 170 -5.93 -5.39 9.89
C ALA A 170 -5.14 -4.95 11.13
N VAL A 171 -5.22 -3.68 11.55
CA VAL A 171 -4.47 -3.16 12.71
C VAL A 171 -5.36 -2.83 13.93
N LYS A 172 -6.68 -2.92 13.80
CA LYS A 172 -7.66 -2.55 14.87
C LYS A 172 -7.45 -3.26 16.20
N HIS A 173 -6.85 -4.45 16.20
CA HIS A 173 -6.65 -5.27 17.39
C HIS A 173 -5.19 -5.27 17.87
N ILE A 174 -4.33 -4.44 17.30
CA ILE A 174 -2.91 -4.37 17.67
C ILE A 174 -2.74 -3.27 18.72
N ASP A 175 -2.54 -3.67 19.98
CA ASP A 175 -2.22 -2.73 21.06
C ASP A 175 -0.76 -2.27 20.96
N ILE A 176 -0.55 -1.06 20.44
CA ILE A 176 0.73 -0.36 20.51
C ILE A 176 0.78 0.36 21.87
N LYS A 177 1.41 -0.27 22.86
CA LYS A 177 1.69 0.37 24.16
C LYS A 177 2.74 1.48 24.06
#